data_AF-A0A519C5B5-F1
#
_entry.id   AF-A0A519C5B5-F1
#
_cell.length_a   1.000
_cell.length_b   1.000
_cell.length_c   1.000
_cell.angle_alpha   90.00
_cell.angle_beta   90.00
_cell.angle_gamma   90.00
#
_symmetry.space_group_name_H-M   'P 1'
#
loop_
_entity.id
_entity.type
_entity.pdbx_description
1 polymer ?
#
loop_
_entity_poly.entity_id
_entity_poly.type
_entity_poly.pdbx_seq_one_letter_code
_entity_poly.pdbx_strand_id
1 'polypeptide(L)'
;MILGAEKFSEESGLLSDSSRIEILNIAKMAIEKVNGSEIFTPLLCMLGESVVIVPSNFDYDEHGFEELNSLLNEAGLNSKTSRIGSLF
;
A
#
# COMPACT_ATOMS: atom_id res chain seq x y z
N MET A 1 -1.51 -4.97 -13.65
CA MET A 1 -1.68 -3.62 -13.06
C MET A 1 -0.56 -3.34 -12.05
N ILE A 2 -0.42 -4.16 -10.99
CA ILE A 2 0.62 -4.03 -9.95
C ILE A 2 2.05 -3.92 -10.54
N LEU A 3 2.46 -4.88 -11.37
CA LEU A 3 3.80 -4.87 -12.02
C LEU A 3 4.09 -3.58 -12.81
N GLY A 4 3.08 -2.97 -13.42
CA GLY A 4 3.24 -1.71 -14.16
C GLY A 4 3.46 -0.51 -13.24
N ALA A 5 2.80 -0.51 -12.07
CA ALA A 5 2.93 0.53 -11.07
C ALA A 5 4.30 0.46 -10.35
N GLU A 6 4.78 -0.75 -10.06
CA GLU A 6 6.13 -0.98 -9.52
C GLU A 6 7.19 -0.47 -10.49
N LYS A 7 7.13 -0.93 -11.74
CA LYS A 7 8.06 -0.51 -12.79
C LYS A 7 8.03 1.00 -13.02
N PHE A 8 6.84 1.61 -13.03
CA PHE A 8 6.72 3.06 -13.11
C PHE A 8 7.46 3.74 -11.94
N SER A 9 7.25 3.27 -10.71
CA SER A 9 7.89 3.85 -9.53
C SER A 9 9.42 3.80 -9.59
N GLU A 10 9.97 2.71 -10.12
CA GLU A 10 11.40 2.52 -10.34
C GLU A 10 11.96 3.45 -11.42
N GLU A 11 11.26 3.58 -12.55
CA GLU A 11 11.76 4.32 -13.71
C GLU A 11 11.52 5.84 -13.62
N SER A 12 10.49 6.28 -12.90
CA SER A 12 10.06 7.68 -12.89
C SER A 12 10.72 8.54 -11.79
N GLY A 13 11.71 7.99 -11.07
CA GLY A 13 12.38 8.69 -9.97
C GLY A 13 11.52 8.87 -8.71
N LEU A 14 10.35 8.21 -8.63
CA LEU A 14 9.50 8.28 -7.43
C LEU A 14 10.22 7.71 -6.20
N LEU A 15 11.10 6.73 -6.40
CA LEU A 15 11.94 6.14 -5.35
C LEU A 15 13.17 6.99 -4.99
N SER A 16 13.38 8.16 -5.60
CA SER A 16 14.50 9.05 -5.25
C SER A 16 14.17 10.01 -4.11
N ASP A 17 12.89 10.08 -3.72
CA ASP A 17 12.41 10.92 -2.63
C ASP A 17 12.41 10.13 -1.30
N SER A 18 13.20 10.60 -0.33
CA SER A 18 13.43 9.90 0.93
C SER A 18 12.16 9.75 1.79
N SER A 19 11.27 10.76 1.80
CA SER A 19 10.04 10.68 2.60
C SER A 19 9.08 9.63 2.03
N ARG A 20 9.06 9.47 0.71
CA ARG A 20 8.22 8.50 0.03
C ARG A 20 8.73 7.07 0.20
N ILE A 21 10.04 6.87 0.19
CA ILE A 21 10.63 5.57 0.55
C ILE A 21 10.30 5.20 2.00
N GLU A 22 10.36 6.16 2.93
CA GLU A 22 10.04 5.92 4.33
C GLU A 22 8.60 5.44 4.51
N ILE A 23 7.62 6.12 3.89
CA ILE A 23 6.22 5.71 3.91
C ILE A 23 6.04 4.31 3.30
N LEU A 24 6.71 4.02 2.17
CA LEU A 24 6.67 2.71 1.54
C LEU A 24 7.22 1.61 2.46
N ASN A 25 8.30 1.88 3.17
CA ASN A 25 8.91 0.93 4.10
C ASN A 25 8.03 0.70 5.33
N ILE A 26 7.41 1.75 5.87
CA ILE A 26 6.43 1.62 6.96
C ILE A 26 5.28 0.70 6.53
N ALA A 27 4.75 0.90 5.33
CA ALA A 27 3.69 0.04 4.79
C ALA A 27 4.14 -1.42 4.63
N LYS A 28 5.35 -1.66 4.10
CA LYS A 28 5.91 -3.02 3.99
C LYS A 28 6.05 -3.71 5.34
N MET A 29 6.54 -3.01 6.36
CA MET A 29 6.65 -3.56 7.72
C MET A 29 5.29 -3.87 8.33
N ALA A 30 4.28 -3.02 8.12
CA ALA A 30 2.92 -3.27 8.60
C ALA A 30 2.29 -4.50 7.93
N ILE A 31 2.51 -4.67 6.62
CA ILE A 31 2.06 -5.85 5.86
C ILE A 31 2.75 -7.12 6.35
N GLU A 32 4.05 -7.09 6.63
CA GLU A 32 4.79 -8.25 7.13
C GLU A 32 4.25 -8.70 8.50
N LYS A 33 3.93 -7.77 9.40
CA LYS A 33 3.38 -8.07 10.73
C LYS A 33 2.05 -8.84 10.70
N VAL A 34 1.25 -8.65 9.65
CA VAL A 34 -0.03 -9.38 9.46
C VAL A 34 0.13 -10.63 8.60
N ASN A 35 1.36 -11.08 8.33
CA ASN A 35 1.69 -12.16 7.39
C ASN A 35 1.08 -11.93 6.00
N GLY A 36 0.98 -10.66 5.60
CA GLY A 36 0.24 -10.23 4.41
C GLY A 36 1.10 -10.05 3.16
N SER A 37 2.38 -10.41 3.17
CA SER A 37 3.31 -10.11 2.06
C SER A 37 2.92 -10.75 0.72
N GLU A 38 2.25 -11.89 0.75
CA GLU A 38 1.69 -12.56 -0.44
C GLU A 38 0.32 -11.99 -0.84
N ILE A 39 -0.34 -11.28 0.08
CA ILE A 39 -1.73 -10.85 -0.01
C ILE A 39 -1.82 -9.38 -0.40
N PHE A 40 -0.90 -8.53 0.06
CA PHE A 40 -0.97 -7.09 -0.10
C PHE A 40 0.29 -6.55 -0.77
N THR A 41 0.09 -5.63 -1.71
CA THR A 41 1.18 -4.89 -2.34
C THR A 41 1.06 -3.40 -2.04
N PRO A 42 2.06 -2.78 -1.40
CA PRO A 42 2.10 -1.34 -1.21
C PRO A 42 2.66 -0.66 -2.47
N LEU A 43 1.94 0.34 -2.98
CA LEU A 43 2.26 1.08 -4.20
C LEU A 43 2.33 2.57 -3.90
N LEU A 44 3.39 3.22 -4.37
CA LEU A 44 3.52 4.66 -4.23
C LEU A 44 2.51 5.41 -5.12
N CYS A 45 1.86 6.42 -4.55
CA CYS A 45 1.04 7.34 -5.33
C CYS A 45 1.92 8.24 -6.22
N MET A 46 1.46 8.54 -7.43
CA MET A 46 2.20 9.41 -8.36
C MET A 46 2.38 10.84 -7.86
N LEU A 47 1.47 11.33 -7.02
CA LEU A 47 1.48 12.69 -6.48
C LEU A 47 1.39 12.65 -4.95
N GLY A 48 2.25 13.42 -4.30
CA GLY A 48 2.29 13.57 -2.84
C GLY A 48 2.98 12.44 -2.09
N GLU A 49 2.91 12.53 -0.77
CA GLU A 49 3.51 11.60 0.19
C GLU A 49 2.44 10.63 0.69
N SER A 50 2.16 9.61 -0.12
CA SER A 50 1.17 8.59 0.22
C SER A 50 1.45 7.26 -0.48
N VAL A 51 0.87 6.21 0.09
CA VAL A 51 0.94 4.84 -0.41
C VAL A 51 -0.47 4.28 -0.47
N VAL A 52 -0.76 3.52 -1.52
CA VAL A 52 -1.97 2.71 -1.64
C VAL A 52 -1.57 1.26 -1.43
N ILE A 53 -2.30 0.56 -0.56
CA ILE A 53 -2.12 -0.88 -0.37
C ILE A 53 -3.29 -1.58 -1.06
N VAL A 54 -2.98 -2.45 -2.01
CA VAL A 54 -3.97 -3.24 -2.75
C VAL A 54 -3.79 -4.72 -2.47
N PRO A 55 -4.87 -5.52 -2.49
CA PRO A 55 -4.71 -6.96 -2.43
C PRO A 55 -4.17 -7.49 -3.77
N SER A 56 -3.29 -8.49 -3.73
CA SER A 56 -2.76 -9.23 -4.88
C SER A 56 -3.84 -10.02 -5.61
N ASN A 57 -4.92 -10.37 -4.89
CA ASN A 57 -6.12 -11.00 -5.43
C ASN A 57 -7.35 -10.13 -5.09
N PHE A 58 -8.13 -9.75 -6.09
CA PHE A 58 -9.34 -8.92 -5.91
C PHE A 58 -10.53 -9.68 -5.31
N ASP A 59 -10.48 -11.01 -5.27
CA ASP A 59 -11.47 -11.85 -4.58
C ASP A 59 -11.17 -12.02 -3.08
N TYR A 60 -10.17 -11.28 -2.56
CA TYR A 60 -9.77 -11.35 -1.17
C TYR A 60 -10.86 -10.77 -0.25
N ASP A 61 -11.42 -11.63 0.59
CA ASP A 61 -12.30 -11.28 1.70
C ASP A 61 -11.55 -10.31 2.64
N GLU A 62 -12.21 -9.26 3.11
CA GLU A 62 -11.67 -8.06 3.77
C GLU A 62 -10.87 -8.33 5.07
N HIS A 63 -10.62 -9.58 5.41
CA HIS A 63 -9.82 -10.04 6.53
C HIS A 63 -8.41 -9.41 6.53
N GLY A 64 -8.04 -8.77 7.64
CA GLY A 64 -6.69 -8.20 7.80
C GLY A 64 -6.54 -6.73 7.40
N PHE A 65 -7.51 -6.11 6.72
CA PHE A 65 -7.46 -4.65 6.48
C PHE A 65 -7.58 -3.83 7.77
N GLU A 66 -8.43 -4.25 8.71
CA GLU A 66 -8.60 -3.55 10.01
C GLU A 66 -7.33 -3.61 10.88
N GLU A 67 -6.69 -4.78 10.93
CA GLU A 67 -5.43 -4.98 11.65
C GLU A 67 -4.31 -4.18 11.00
N LEU A 68 -4.23 -4.23 9.66
CA LEU A 68 -3.27 -3.44 8.89
C LEU A 68 -3.48 -1.94 9.10
N ASN A 69 -4.72 -1.45 9.09
CA ASN A 69 -5.07 -0.06 9.33
C ASN A 69 -4.64 0.38 10.74
N SER A 70 -4.83 -0.48 11.74
CA SER A 70 -4.36 -0.23 13.11
C SER A 70 -2.84 -0.09 13.16
N LEU A 71 -2.09 -1.02 12.54
CA LEU A 71 -0.64 -0.99 12.50
C LEU A 71 -0.07 0.24 11.76
N LEU A 72 -0.72 0.67 10.69
CA LEU A 72 -0.33 1.88 9.95
C LEU A 72 -0.54 3.14 10.80
N ASN A 73 -1.66 3.23 11.51
CA ASN A 73 -1.94 4.34 12.43
C ASN A 73 -0.97 4.37 13.61
N GLU A 74 -0.64 3.21 14.20
CA GLU A 74 0.38 3.10 15.25
C GLU A 74 1.77 3.49 14.76
N ALA A 75 2.08 3.24 13.48
CA ALA A 75 3.33 3.64 12.85
C ALA A 75 3.35 5.12 12.41
N GLY A 76 2.29 5.90 12.70
CA GLY A 76 2.21 7.34 12.46
C GLY A 76 1.64 7.73 11.10
N LEU A 77 1.12 6.78 10.31
CA LEU A 77 0.44 7.07 9.05
C LEU A 77 -1.07 7.26 9.27
N ASN A 78 -1.70 8.18 8.54
CA ASN A 78 -3.15 8.26 8.52
C ASN A 78 -3.70 7.33 7.43
N SER A 79 -4.40 6.27 7.84
CA SER A 79 -4.85 5.20 6.94
C SER A 79 -6.38 5.11 6.87
N LYS A 80 -6.89 4.77 5.68
CA LYS A 80 -8.32 4.60 5.42
C LYS A 80 -8.57 3.49 4.40
N THR A 81 -9.40 2.53 4.78
CA THR A 81 -9.84 1.46 3.88
C THR A 81 -10.96 1.95 2.97
N SER A 82 -10.90 1.58 1.69
CA SER A 82 -11.95 1.86 0.72
C SER A 82 -12.07 0.72 -0.28
N ARG A 83 -13.23 0.64 -0.95
CA ARG A 83 -13.51 -0.36 -2.00
C ARG A 83 -13.77 0.37 -3.31
N ILE A 84 -13.32 -0.22 -4.42
CA ILE A 84 -13.70 0.24 -5.76
C ILE A 84 -15.15 -0.23 -6.01
N GLY A 85 -16.07 0.73 -6.09
CA GLY A 85 -17.45 0.47 -6.47
C GLY A 85 -17.59 0.15 -7.96
N SER A 86 -18.70 -0.48 -8.34
CA SER A 86 -19.07 -0.56 -9.75
C SER A 86 -19.31 0.85 -10.30
N LEU A 87 -18.98 1.05 -11.57
CA LEU A 87 -19.28 2.31 -12.24
C LEU A 87 -20.79 2.46 -12.53
N PHE A 88 -21.57 1.38 -12.35
CA PHE A 88 -23.00 1.27 -12.64
C PHE A 88 -23.68 0.32 -11.65
#